data_AF-A0A1T4PF15-F1
#
_entry.id   AF-A0A1T4PF15-F1
#
_cell.length_a   1.000
_cell.length_b   1.000
_cell.length_c   1.000
_cell.angle_alpha   90.00
_cell.angle_beta   90.00
_cell.angle_gamma   90.00
#
_symmetry.space_group_name_H-M   'P 1'
#
loop_
_entity.id
_entity.type
_entity.pdbx_description
1 polymer ?
#
loop_
_entity_poly.entity_id
_entity_poly.type
_entity_poly.pdbx_seq_one_letter_code
_entity_poly.pdbx_strand_id
1 'polypeptide(L)'
;MWGICRRAEPAVQRLRAARGFTLLELLVVLSILGVATALAAPAVSGSIDAWRRQAAVDAVVEQVRGWPADARSAGRPLLVTDDPDAADRAELSVPEGWELVVPQPWRVRANGACEGGMLQLLRDGSSVELEVLAPFCEIAAGEAG
;
A
#
# COMPACT_ATOMS: atom_id res chain seq x y z
N MET A 1 -45.35 77.79 -3.13
CA MET A 1 -44.13 77.23 -3.77
C MET A 1 -43.95 75.81 -3.22
N TRP A 2 -43.79 74.84 -4.12
CA TRP A 2 -43.96 73.39 -3.93
C TRP A 2 -43.23 72.73 -2.76
N GLY A 3 -43.86 71.69 -2.20
CA GLY A 3 -43.21 70.63 -1.43
C GLY A 3 -43.85 69.28 -1.76
N ILE A 4 -43.32 68.60 -2.79
CA ILE A 4 -43.78 67.26 -3.21
C ILE A 4 -43.16 66.22 -2.29
N CYS A 5 -43.99 65.58 -1.45
CA CYS A 5 -43.62 64.33 -0.79
C CYS A 5 -43.66 63.19 -1.82
N ARG A 6 -42.49 62.74 -2.27
CA ARG A 6 -42.34 61.48 -3.00
C ARG A 6 -42.40 60.33 -1.99
N ARG A 7 -43.50 59.58 -2.00
CA ARG A 7 -43.60 58.29 -1.30
C ARG A 7 -42.84 57.25 -2.11
N ALA A 8 -41.81 56.64 -1.52
CA ALA A 8 -41.13 55.49 -2.09
C ALA A 8 -42.04 54.26 -1.92
N GLU A 9 -42.40 53.62 -3.02
CA GLU A 9 -43.14 52.35 -2.99
C GLU A 9 -42.16 51.22 -2.64
N PRO A 10 -42.45 50.39 -1.62
CA PRO A 10 -41.64 49.22 -1.35
C PRO A 10 -41.88 48.18 -2.45
N ALA A 11 -40.85 47.88 -3.23
CA ALA A 11 -40.85 46.72 -4.11
C ALA A 11 -41.00 45.45 -3.26
N VAL A 12 -42.20 44.86 -3.27
CA VAL A 12 -42.47 43.57 -2.64
C VAL A 12 -41.70 42.50 -3.41
N GLN A 13 -40.48 42.20 -2.96
CA GLN A 13 -39.75 41.03 -3.41
C GLN A 13 -40.55 39.78 -3.02
N ARG A 14 -41.21 39.15 -3.99
CA ARG A 14 -41.70 37.79 -3.83
C ARG A 14 -40.47 36.89 -3.64
N LEU A 15 -40.19 36.52 -2.40
CA LEU A 15 -39.30 35.40 -2.10
C LEU A 15 -39.86 34.20 -2.86
N ARG A 16 -39.15 33.74 -3.89
CA ARG A 16 -39.47 32.48 -4.56
C ARG A 16 -39.52 31.41 -3.47
N ALA A 17 -40.67 30.77 -3.30
CA ALA A 17 -40.78 29.62 -2.42
C ALA A 17 -39.74 28.60 -2.87
N ALA A 18 -38.70 28.41 -2.06
CA ALA A 18 -37.74 27.34 -2.28
C ALA A 18 -38.55 26.04 -2.29
N ARG A 19 -38.54 25.33 -3.42
CA ARG A 19 -39.21 24.03 -3.53
C ARG A 19 -38.47 23.09 -2.57
N GLY A 20 -39.08 22.78 -1.43
CA GLY A 20 -38.53 21.86 -0.45
C GLY A 20 -38.56 20.43 -0.99
N PHE A 21 -37.57 19.63 -0.59
CA PHE A 21 -37.54 18.20 -0.87
C PHE A 21 -38.72 17.50 -0.17
N THR A 22 -39.36 16.55 -0.84
CA THR A 22 -40.43 15.77 -0.21
C THR A 22 -39.84 14.73 0.74
N LEU A 23 -40.61 14.28 1.74
CA LEU A 23 -40.18 13.24 2.67
C LEU A 23 -39.82 11.94 1.92
N LEU A 24 -40.59 11.61 0.88
CA LEU A 24 -40.34 10.46 0.02
C LEU A 24 -39.05 10.63 -0.80
N GLU A 25 -38.77 11.82 -1.31
CA GLU A 25 -37.55 12.10 -2.07
C GLU A 25 -36.30 11.92 -1.21
N LEU A 26 -36.31 12.41 0.03
CA LEU A 26 -35.20 12.16 0.96
C LEU A 26 -35.05 10.67 1.28
N LEU A 27 -36.14 9.93 1.49
CA LEU A 27 -36.07 8.48 1.74
C LEU A 27 -35.48 7.72 0.54
N VAL A 28 -35.87 8.08 -0.68
CA VAL A 28 -35.33 7.46 -1.90
C VAL A 28 -33.86 7.82 -2.10
N VAL A 29 -33.47 9.07 -1.85
CA VAL A 29 -32.06 9.48 -1.93
C VAL A 29 -31.21 8.74 -0.90
N LEU A 30 -31.68 8.64 0.34
CA LEU A 30 -30.96 7.90 1.38
C LEU A 30 -30.89 6.40 1.08
N SER A 31 -31.94 5.80 0.51
CA SER A 31 -31.90 4.39 0.13
C SER A 31 -30.94 4.14 -1.03
N ILE A 32 -30.94 4.99 -2.07
CA ILE A 32 -29.98 4.92 -3.17
C ILE A 32 -28.55 5.11 -2.65
N LEU A 33 -28.31 6.09 -1.77
CA LEU A 33 -27.01 6.31 -1.15
C LEU A 33 -26.55 5.11 -0.33
N GLY A 34 -27.44 4.49 0.46
CA GLY A 34 -27.14 3.29 1.25
C GLY A 34 -26.78 2.09 0.38
N VAL A 35 -27.51 1.87 -0.72
CA VAL A 35 -27.16 0.82 -1.69
C VAL A 35 -25.83 1.13 -2.38
N ALA A 36 -25.60 2.38 -2.77
CA ALA A 36 -24.35 2.80 -3.40
C ALA A 36 -23.13 2.61 -2.47
N THR A 37 -23.23 2.97 -1.19
CA THR A 37 -22.15 2.75 -0.22
C THR A 37 -21.92 1.27 0.08
N ALA A 38 -22.98 0.46 0.16
CA ALA A 38 -22.84 -0.99 0.35
C ALA A 38 -22.05 -1.65 -0.80
N LEU A 39 -22.27 -1.19 -2.04
CA LEU A 39 -21.51 -1.67 -3.22
C LEU A 39 -20.07 -1.14 -3.27
N ALA A 40 -19.81 0.06 -2.73
CA ALA A 40 -18.48 0.66 -2.72
C ALA A 40 -17.54 0.06 -1.67
N ALA A 41 -18.06 -0.48 -0.57
CA ALA A 41 -17.28 -1.03 0.54
C ALA A 41 -16.20 -2.06 0.13
N PRO A 42 -16.46 -3.11 -0.68
CA PRO A 42 -15.45 -4.09 -1.06
C PRO A 42 -14.28 -3.53 -1.89
N ALA A 43 -14.50 -2.44 -2.64
CA ALA A 43 -13.44 -1.79 -3.41
C ALA A 43 -12.41 -1.11 -2.48
N VAL A 44 -12.87 -0.60 -1.33
CA VAL A 44 -12.00 0.04 -0.33
C VAL A 44 -11.14 -1.00 0.39
N SER A 45 -11.70 -2.16 0.76
CA SER A 45 -10.92 -3.23 1.39
C SER A 45 -9.81 -3.77 0.48
N GLY A 46 -10.09 -3.97 -0.81
CA GLY A 46 -9.08 -4.42 -1.77
C GLY A 46 -7.90 -3.43 -1.93
N SER A 47 -8.17 -2.14 -1.81
CA SER A 47 -7.13 -1.09 -1.85
C SER A 47 -6.19 -1.15 -0.64
N ILE A 48 -6.75 -1.40 0.55
CA ILE A 48 -5.96 -1.55 1.78
C ILE A 48 -5.06 -2.78 1.69
N ASP A 49 -5.57 -3.90 1.18
CA ASP A 49 -4.79 -5.12 1.03
C ASP A 49 -3.64 -4.93 0.03
N ALA A 50 -3.86 -4.22 -1.07
CA ALA A 50 -2.80 -3.86 -2.01
C ALA A 50 -1.70 -3.03 -1.34
N TRP A 51 -2.07 -2.04 -0.52
CA TRP A 51 -1.08 -1.24 0.22
C TRP A 51 -0.31 -2.06 1.24
N ARG A 52 -0.98 -2.96 1.96
CA ARG A 52 -0.32 -3.88 2.91
C ARG A 52 0.63 -4.84 2.21
N ARG A 53 0.28 -5.31 1.01
CA ARG A 53 1.17 -6.14 0.20
C ARG A 53 2.42 -5.38 -0.22
N GLN A 54 2.24 -4.17 -0.76
CA GLN A 54 3.37 -3.36 -1.18
C GLN A 54 4.29 -3.00 -0.01
N ALA A 55 3.73 -2.60 1.13
CA ALA A 55 4.53 -2.27 2.32
C ALA A 55 5.32 -3.49 2.84
N ALA A 56 4.75 -4.70 2.75
CA ALA A 56 5.45 -5.91 3.15
C ALA A 56 6.63 -6.24 2.22
N VAL A 57 6.42 -6.10 0.90
CA VAL A 57 7.49 -6.26 -0.09
C VAL A 57 8.58 -5.21 0.15
N ASP A 58 8.22 -3.93 0.26
CA ASP A 58 9.16 -2.83 0.47
C ASP A 58 10.01 -3.03 1.74
N ALA A 59 9.39 -3.51 2.83
CA ALA A 59 10.10 -3.80 4.08
C ALA A 59 11.15 -4.93 3.94
N VAL A 60 10.88 -5.94 3.12
CA VAL A 60 11.85 -7.01 2.82
C VAL A 60 12.94 -6.49 1.88
N VAL A 61 12.56 -5.75 0.85
CA VAL A 61 13.51 -5.15 -0.12
C VAL A 61 14.53 -4.25 0.59
N GLU A 62 14.09 -3.44 1.54
CA GLU A 62 14.99 -2.56 2.30
C GLU A 62 16.00 -3.35 3.13
N GLN A 63 15.59 -4.44 3.77
CA GLN A 63 16.49 -5.32 4.53
C GLN A 63 17.51 -6.02 3.63
N VAL A 64 17.08 -6.53 2.46
CA VAL A 64 17.96 -7.18 1.49
C VAL A 64 19.04 -6.22 0.98
N ARG A 65 18.67 -4.95 0.75
CA ARG A 65 19.63 -3.88 0.38
C ARG A 65 20.59 -3.52 1.51
N GLY A 66 20.23 -3.79 2.76
CA GLY A 66 21.07 -3.62 3.95
C GLY A 66 22.13 -4.71 4.13
N TRP A 67 21.88 -5.94 3.69
CA TRP A 67 22.78 -7.08 3.89
C TRP A 67 24.25 -6.87 3.47
N PRO A 68 24.56 -6.17 2.36
CA PRO A 68 25.94 -5.80 2.03
C PRO A 68 26.67 -5.03 3.13
N ALA A 69 25.98 -4.12 3.83
CA ALA A 69 26.54 -3.36 4.93
C ALA A 69 26.71 -4.26 6.17
N ASP A 70 25.72 -5.10 6.46
CA ASP A 70 25.75 -6.04 7.57
C ASP A 70 26.92 -7.03 7.45
N ALA A 71 27.10 -7.64 6.26
CA ALA A 71 28.20 -8.57 5.98
C ALA A 71 29.59 -7.92 6.17
N ARG A 72 29.73 -6.66 5.73
CA ARG A 72 30.97 -5.88 5.91
C ARG A 72 31.25 -5.57 7.36
N SER A 73 30.22 -5.12 8.09
CA SER A 73 30.36 -4.73 9.49
C SER A 73 30.65 -5.93 10.40
N ALA A 74 30.06 -7.08 10.10
CA ALA A 74 30.30 -8.34 10.81
C ALA A 74 31.62 -9.02 10.42
N GLY A 75 32.22 -8.65 9.28
CA GLY A 75 33.47 -9.25 8.78
C GLY A 75 33.33 -10.71 8.33
N ARG A 76 32.11 -11.20 8.11
CA ARG A 76 31.79 -12.58 7.74
C ARG A 76 30.73 -12.62 6.64
N PRO A 77 30.69 -13.68 5.80
CA PRO A 77 29.63 -13.81 4.81
C PRO A 77 28.28 -14.02 5.50
N LEU A 78 27.20 -13.67 4.81
CA LEU A 78 25.84 -14.03 5.17
C LEU A 78 25.34 -15.10 4.19
N LEU A 79 24.70 -16.14 4.73
CA LEU A 79 24.02 -17.17 3.97
C LEU A 79 22.53 -16.82 3.88
N VAL A 80 22.04 -16.65 2.66
CA VAL A 80 20.61 -16.43 2.41
C VAL A 80 19.99 -17.79 2.13
N THR A 81 19.12 -18.23 3.04
CA THR A 81 18.51 -19.56 3.04
C THR A 81 17.22 -19.55 3.87
N ASP A 82 16.33 -20.50 3.62
CA ASP A 82 15.12 -20.73 4.40
C ASP A 82 15.34 -21.62 5.63
N ASP A 83 16.43 -22.42 5.64
CA ASP A 83 16.87 -23.25 6.78
C ASP A 83 17.13 -22.41 8.05
N PRO A 84 16.33 -22.58 9.14
CA PRO A 84 16.46 -21.83 10.39
C PRO A 84 17.74 -22.13 11.16
N ASP A 85 18.35 -23.29 10.95
CA ASP A 85 19.50 -23.76 11.72
C ASP A 85 20.84 -23.45 11.02
N ALA A 86 20.78 -22.83 9.84
CA ALA A 86 21.96 -22.56 9.05
C ALA A 86 22.89 -21.53 9.70
N ALA A 87 24.18 -21.86 9.79
CA ALA A 87 25.20 -20.95 10.29
C ALA A 87 25.33 -19.71 9.39
N ASP A 88 25.58 -18.56 10.00
CA ASP A 88 25.72 -17.26 9.33
C ASP A 88 24.50 -16.86 8.47
N ARG A 89 23.32 -17.38 8.80
CA ARG A 89 22.06 -17.01 8.15
C ARG A 89 21.86 -15.49 8.17
N ALA A 90 21.45 -14.95 7.03
CA ALA A 90 21.03 -13.56 6.92
C ALA A 90 19.78 -13.32 7.78
N GLU A 91 19.86 -12.36 8.68
CA GLU A 91 18.73 -11.95 9.51
C GLU A 91 17.69 -11.24 8.64
N LEU A 92 16.43 -11.64 8.75
CA LEU A 92 15.32 -11.03 8.02
C LEU A 92 14.05 -11.07 8.87
N SER A 93 13.49 -9.89 9.15
CA SER A 93 12.17 -9.74 9.73
C SER A 93 11.11 -9.82 8.63
N VAL A 94 10.39 -10.94 8.61
CA VAL A 94 9.27 -11.17 7.70
C VAL A 94 7.99 -10.64 8.35
N PRO A 95 7.19 -9.81 7.67
CA PRO A 95 5.93 -9.28 8.22
C PRO A 95 4.91 -10.38 8.55
N GLU A 96 3.98 -10.10 9.46
CA GLU A 96 2.96 -11.08 9.87
C GLU A 96 2.14 -11.63 8.69
N GLY A 97 1.94 -12.95 8.68
CA GLY A 97 1.20 -13.65 7.63
C GLY A 97 1.95 -13.83 6.31
N TRP A 98 3.24 -13.47 6.27
CA TRP A 98 4.13 -13.77 5.16
C TRP A 98 5.14 -14.84 5.52
N GLU A 99 5.49 -15.65 4.55
CA GLU A 99 6.54 -16.66 4.64
C GLU A 99 7.61 -16.37 3.59
N LEU A 100 8.89 -16.47 3.98
CA LEU A 100 10.02 -16.34 3.07
C LEU A 100 10.49 -17.72 2.64
N VAL A 101 10.56 -17.94 1.33
CA VAL A 101 11.21 -19.11 0.74
C VAL A 101 12.41 -18.66 -0.06
N VAL A 102 13.50 -19.42 0.05
CA VAL A 102 14.74 -19.20 -0.69
C VAL A 102 14.99 -20.44 -1.55
N PRO A 103 14.53 -20.47 -2.82
CA PRO A 103 14.53 -21.69 -3.63
C PRO A 103 15.91 -22.35 -3.78
N GLN A 104 16.96 -21.53 -3.79
CA GLN A 104 18.35 -21.98 -3.81
C GLN A 104 19.17 -21.09 -2.88
N PRO A 105 19.95 -21.65 -1.94
CA PRO A 105 20.78 -20.83 -1.06
C PRO A 105 21.87 -20.08 -1.83
N TRP A 106 22.09 -18.83 -1.46
CA TRP A 106 23.12 -17.95 -2.05
C TRP A 106 23.76 -17.07 -0.97
N ARG A 107 24.83 -16.34 -1.28
CA ARG A 107 25.58 -15.59 -0.26
C ARG A 107 25.74 -14.11 -0.54
N VAL A 108 25.88 -13.37 0.56
CA VAL A 108 26.52 -12.06 0.57
C VAL A 108 27.91 -12.25 1.17
N ARG A 109 28.96 -11.94 0.41
CA ARG A 109 30.34 -12.14 0.85
C ARG A 109 30.71 -11.16 1.97
N ALA A 110 31.74 -11.47 2.76
CA ALA A 110 32.22 -10.60 3.84
C ALA A 110 32.68 -9.19 3.40
N ASN A 111 33.04 -9.02 2.12
CA ASN A 111 33.31 -7.70 1.53
C ASN A 111 32.04 -6.97 1.05
N GLY A 112 30.87 -7.52 1.35
CA GLY A 112 29.54 -7.07 0.98
C GLY A 112 29.16 -7.22 -0.49
N ALA A 113 29.86 -8.07 -1.25
CA ALA A 113 29.43 -8.41 -2.61
C ALA A 113 28.33 -9.47 -2.58
N CYS A 114 27.19 -9.15 -3.17
CA CYS A 114 26.06 -10.08 -3.36
C CYS A 114 26.38 -11.07 -4.48
N GLU A 115 26.14 -12.36 -4.26
CA GLU A 115 26.13 -13.36 -5.35
C GLU A 115 24.84 -13.27 -6.19
N GLY A 116 23.77 -12.72 -5.60
CA GLY A 116 22.44 -12.66 -6.21
C GLY A 116 21.72 -14.02 -6.15
N GLY A 117 20.41 -14.00 -6.36
CA GLY A 117 19.56 -15.18 -6.28
C GLY A 117 18.08 -14.83 -6.20
N MET A 118 17.25 -15.82 -5.93
CA MET A 118 15.80 -15.64 -5.84
C MET A 118 15.33 -15.68 -4.38
N LEU A 119 14.33 -14.85 -4.08
CA LEU A 119 13.54 -14.89 -2.86
C LEU A 119 12.05 -14.97 -3.26
N GLN A 120 11.25 -15.67 -2.47
CA GLN A 120 9.80 -15.70 -2.65
C GLN A 120 9.12 -15.33 -1.34
N LEU A 121 8.14 -14.43 -1.43
CA LEU A 121 7.27 -14.06 -0.33
C LEU A 121 5.89 -14.67 -0.56
N LEU A 122 5.50 -15.61 0.28
CA LEU A 122 4.21 -16.29 0.21
C LEU A 122 3.24 -15.72 1.23
N ARG A 123 1.98 -15.53 0.82
CA ARG A 123 0.87 -15.11 1.70
C ARG A 123 -0.46 -15.60 1.16
N ASP A 124 -1.20 -16.35 1.97
CA ASP A 124 -2.57 -16.79 1.65
C ASP A 124 -2.71 -17.42 0.24
N GLY A 125 -1.67 -18.14 -0.22
CA GLY A 125 -1.60 -18.76 -1.56
C GLY A 125 -1.14 -17.84 -2.69
N SER A 126 -0.94 -16.55 -2.45
CA SER A 126 -0.26 -15.62 -3.35
C SER A 126 1.25 -15.70 -3.14
N SER A 127 2.05 -15.64 -4.20
CA SER A 127 3.51 -15.60 -4.13
C SER A 127 4.03 -14.37 -4.90
N VAL A 128 4.99 -13.67 -4.30
CA VAL A 128 5.75 -12.60 -4.94
C VAL A 128 7.19 -13.05 -5.07
N GLU A 129 7.66 -13.20 -6.30
CA GLU A 129 9.06 -13.53 -6.58
C GLU A 129 9.89 -12.24 -6.66
N LEU A 130 11.04 -12.26 -6.01
CA LEU A 130 12.01 -11.16 -5.97
C LEU A 130 13.35 -11.71 -6.47
N GLU A 131 13.81 -11.22 -7.62
CA GLU A 131 15.15 -11.49 -8.11
C GLU A 131 16.14 -10.49 -7.50
N VAL A 132 17.11 -11.00 -6.75
CA VAL A 132 18.19 -10.23 -6.16
C VAL A 132 19.40 -10.25 -7.09
N LEU A 133 19.79 -9.08 -7.55
CA LEU A 133 20.87 -8.87 -8.51
C LEU A 133 22.21 -8.68 -7.81
N ALA A 134 23.22 -9.37 -8.33
CA ALA A 134 24.61 -9.10 -8.03
C ALA A 134 25.09 -7.80 -8.70
N PRO A 135 26.09 -7.09 -8.14
CA PRO A 135 26.80 -7.38 -6.88
C PRO A 135 26.25 -6.61 -5.67
N PHE A 136 25.19 -5.83 -5.82
CA PHE A 136 24.74 -4.84 -4.83
C PHE A 136 23.47 -5.22 -4.06
N CYS A 137 22.95 -6.43 -4.28
CA CYS A 137 21.67 -6.89 -3.72
C CYS A 137 20.50 -5.95 -4.11
N GLU A 138 20.52 -5.44 -5.34
CA GLU A 138 19.38 -4.70 -5.90
C GLU A 138 18.28 -5.69 -6.30
N ILE A 139 17.03 -5.27 -6.22
CA ILE A 139 15.90 -6.12 -6.65
C ILE A 139 15.57 -5.75 -8.09
N ALA A 140 15.54 -6.75 -8.98
CA ALA A 140 15.04 -6.55 -10.33
C ALA A 140 13.58 -6.08 -10.22
N ALA A 141 13.24 -4.98 -10.89
CA ALA A 141 11.86 -4.54 -10.97
C ALA A 141 11.06 -5.53 -11.83
N GLY A 142 10.60 -6.61 -11.22
CA GLY A 142 9.65 -7.52 -11.83
C GLY A 142 8.30 -6.83 -11.92
N GLU A 143 7.84 -6.58 -13.14
CA GLU A 143 6.45 -6.19 -13.38
C GLU A 143 5.55 -7.28 -12.79
N ALA A 144 4.86 -6.97 -11.70
CA ALA A 144 3.84 -7.83 -11.13
C ALA A 144 2.76 -8.05 -12.21
N GLY A 145 2.74 -9.25 -12.77
CA GLY A 145 1.71 -9.70 -13.73
C GLY A 145 0.35 -9.88 -13.07
#